data_AF-A0A821RH82-F1
#
_entry.id   AF-A0A821RH82-F1
#
_cell.length_a   1.000
_cell.length_b   1.000
_cell.length_c   1.000
_cell.angle_alpha   90.00
_cell.angle_beta   90.00
_cell.angle_gamma   90.00
#
_symmetry.space_group_name_H-M   'P 1'
#
loop_
_entity.id
_entity.type
_entity.pdbx_description
1 polymer ?
#
loop_
_entity_poly.entity_id
_entity_poly.type
_entity_poly.pdbx_seq_one_letter_code
_entity_poly.pdbx_strand_id
1 'polypeptide(L)'
;MMLQAFALCSLFTVCFLSFDQYLSTNRRAHCTTALFAFEFQPSMGCNIYNTISKRYYTFFYFPIVTNVLPITTTITSSLLAYRNVRRIVCLQRPVFRRRLDRQMTAITLARIVVLIALGSPYIFISLYQINLNVNTNNYMQLALFELISAISFYVFLIVSSRFRRQEKTVLVKKVWRSIKLCSCKTSTTNRRNQISPEVLPPSSSGNEICNNNHV
;
A
#
# COMPACT_ATOMS: atom_id res chain seq x y z
N MET A 1 13.76 21.97 4.76
CA MET A 1 13.50 20.80 5.66
C MET A 1 12.05 20.31 5.64
N MET A 2 11.03 21.17 5.63
CA MET A 2 9.61 20.71 5.56
C MET A 2 9.32 19.78 4.37
N LEU A 3 9.92 20.02 3.21
CA LEU A 3 9.78 19.18 2.02
C LEU A 3 10.28 17.73 2.25
N GLN A 4 11.43 17.59 2.91
CA GLN A 4 11.98 16.28 3.27
C GLN A 4 11.08 15.55 4.27
N ALA A 5 10.55 16.26 5.28
CA ALA A 5 9.61 15.68 6.23
C ALA A 5 8.34 15.15 5.52
N PHE A 6 7.78 15.91 4.57
CA PHE A 6 6.64 15.45 3.77
C PHE A 6 6.98 14.22 2.91
N ALA A 7 8.14 14.20 2.26
CA ALA A 7 8.59 13.06 1.48
C ALA A 7 8.73 11.80 2.36
N LEU A 8 9.37 11.93 3.53
CA LEU A 8 9.51 10.84 4.50
C LEU A 8 8.16 10.35 5.02
N CYS A 9 7.27 11.26 5.42
CA CYS A 9 5.91 10.91 5.86
C CYS A 9 5.15 10.14 4.77
N SER A 10 5.23 10.58 3.51
CA SER A 10 4.55 9.89 2.42
C SER A 10 5.09 8.47 2.21
N LEU A 11 6.39 8.29 2.27
CA LEU A 11 7.05 7.00 2.11
C LEU A 11 6.75 6.07 3.30
N PHE A 12 6.73 6.59 4.53
CA PHE A 12 6.26 5.86 5.71
C PHE A 12 4.82 5.39 5.54
N THR A 13 3.90 6.24 5.07
CA THR A 13 2.51 5.82 4.86
C THR A 13 2.39 4.69 3.83
N VAL A 14 3.20 4.69 2.77
CA VAL A 14 3.23 3.61 1.78
C VAL A 14 3.75 2.31 2.38
N CYS A 15 4.80 2.37 3.21
CA CYS A 15 5.32 1.22 3.93
C CYS A 15 4.28 0.64 4.89
N PHE A 16 3.61 1.49 5.68
CA PHE A 16 2.55 1.08 6.59
C PHE A 16 1.37 0.44 5.86
N LEU A 17 0.93 1.00 4.72
CA LEU A 17 -0.13 0.40 3.90
C LEU A 17 0.27 -0.96 3.33
N SER A 18 1.52 -1.11 2.89
CA SER A 18 2.03 -2.38 2.37
C SER A 18 2.10 -3.44 3.47
N PHE A 19 2.49 -3.04 4.68
CA PHE A 19 2.55 -3.90 5.86
C PHE A 19 1.15 -4.29 6.35
N ASP A 20 0.21 -3.34 6.41
CA ASP A 20 -1.19 -3.60 6.76
C ASP A 20 -1.83 -4.57 5.77
N GLN A 21 -1.57 -4.39 4.46
CA GLN A 21 -2.02 -5.32 3.43
C GLN A 21 -1.46 -6.73 3.66
N TYR A 22 -0.17 -6.85 4.01
CA TYR A 22 0.45 -8.12 4.35
C TYR A 22 -0.23 -8.79 5.57
N LEU A 23 -0.41 -8.05 6.67
CA LEU A 23 -1.07 -8.55 7.87
C LEU A 23 -2.52 -9.00 7.61
N SER A 24 -3.27 -8.25 6.80
CA SER A 24 -4.66 -8.60 6.46
C SER A 24 -4.78 -9.94 5.73
N THR A 25 -3.74 -10.35 5.00
CA THR A 25 -3.67 -11.66 4.32
C THR A 25 -3.18 -12.78 5.22
N ASN A 26 -2.49 -12.48 6.32
CA ASN A 26 -1.92 -13.46 7.23
C ASN A 26 -2.49 -13.31 8.65
N ARG A 27 -3.66 -13.93 8.90
CA ARG A 27 -4.38 -13.89 10.21
C ARG A 27 -3.59 -14.41 11.41
N ARG A 28 -2.40 -15.01 11.23
CA ARG A 28 -1.54 -15.52 12.33
C ARG A 28 -0.43 -14.57 12.75
N ALA A 29 -0.23 -13.45 12.05
CA ALA A 29 0.75 -12.45 12.46
C ALA A 29 0.12 -11.54 13.54
N HIS A 30 0.33 -11.88 14.81
CA HIS A 30 -0.06 -11.04 15.94
C HIS A 30 0.66 -9.69 15.88
N CYS A 31 -0.10 -8.63 16.17
CA CYS A 31 0.29 -7.22 16.20
C CYS A 31 1.67 -6.97 16.83
N THR A 32 2.68 -6.82 15.99
CA THR A 32 3.90 -6.08 16.31
C THR A 32 4.05 -5.00 15.24
N THR A 33 3.08 -4.09 15.19
CA THR A 33 3.29 -2.78 14.56
C THR A 33 4.32 -2.06 15.42
N ALA A 34 5.59 -2.15 14.99
CA ALA A 34 6.66 -1.31 15.49
C ALA A 34 6.25 0.15 15.28
N LEU A 35 5.80 0.79 16.36
CA LEU A 35 5.76 2.23 16.50
C LEU A 35 7.20 2.73 16.36
N PHE A 36 7.64 2.96 15.13
CA PHE A 36 8.75 3.86 14.86
C PHE A 36 8.25 5.27 15.17
N ALA A 37 8.20 5.59 16.46
CA ALA A 37 8.05 6.97 16.93
C ALA A 37 9.35 7.69 16.57
N PHE A 38 9.41 8.27 15.37
CA PHE A 38 10.37 9.31 15.09
C PHE A 38 9.90 10.56 15.84
N GLU A 39 10.49 10.80 17.00
CA GLU A 39 10.33 12.05 17.74
C GLU A 39 11.02 13.16 16.94
N PHE A 40 10.32 13.69 15.94
CA PHE A 40 10.76 14.88 15.22
C PHE A 40 10.57 16.07 16.15
N GLN A 41 11.64 16.60 16.73
CA GLN A 41 11.63 17.94 17.31
C GLN A 41 11.73 18.97 16.16
N PRO A 42 10.69 19.77 15.90
CA PRO A 42 10.66 20.71 14.78
C PRO A 42 11.23 22.09 15.15
N SER A 43 12.11 22.17 16.16
CA SER A 43 12.66 23.45 16.59
C SER A 43 13.69 23.97 15.58
N MET A 44 13.26 24.98 14.80
CA MET A 44 14.09 26.01 14.16
C MET A 44 15.42 25.50 13.57
N GLY A 45 15.37 24.94 12.36
CA GLY A 45 16.50 24.85 11.42
C GLY A 45 17.87 24.65 12.05
N CYS A 46 18.07 23.55 12.78
CA CYS A 46 19.37 23.24 13.37
C CYS A 46 20.32 22.82 12.23
N ASN A 47 21.14 23.76 11.76
CA ASN A 47 22.17 23.45 10.77
C ASN A 47 23.17 22.49 11.43
N ILE A 48 23.46 21.37 10.79
CA ILE A 48 24.37 20.35 11.35
C ILE A 48 25.80 20.93 11.30
N TYR A 49 26.24 21.54 12.39
CA TYR A 49 27.57 22.16 12.48
C TYR A 49 28.70 21.12 12.44
N ASN A 50 28.45 19.90 12.95
CA ASN A 50 29.46 18.86 12.97
C ASN A 50 29.62 18.22 11.57
N THR A 51 30.81 18.37 10.99
CA THR A 51 31.17 17.85 9.67
C THR A 51 31.09 16.33 9.58
N ILE A 52 31.35 15.61 10.68
CA ILE A 52 31.25 14.15 10.76
C ILE A 52 29.80 13.72 10.63
N SER A 53 28.90 14.32 11.41
CA SER A 53 27.47 14.06 11.33
C SER A 53 26.92 14.40 9.95
N LYS A 54 27.35 15.53 9.35
CA LYS A 54 26.97 15.91 7.98
C LYS A 54 27.32 14.80 6.98
N ARG A 55 28.53 14.23 7.04
CA ARG A 55 28.93 13.10 6.17
C ARG A 55 28.09 11.86 6.43
N TYR A 56 27.85 11.50 7.69
CA TYR A 56 27.02 10.35 8.05
C TYR A 56 25.59 10.47 7.48
N TYR A 57 24.94 11.63 7.65
CA TYR A 57 23.59 11.82 7.14
C TYR A 57 23.53 11.73 5.61
N THR A 58 24.50 12.37 4.94
CA THR A 58 24.55 12.46 3.48
C THR A 58 24.81 11.11 2.82
N PHE A 59 25.78 10.34 3.32
CA PHE A 59 26.20 9.10 2.67
C PHE A 59 25.48 7.85 3.18
N PHE A 60 25.03 7.84 4.43
CA PHE A 60 24.44 6.65 5.03
C PHE A 60 22.93 6.85 5.26
N TYR A 61 22.55 7.82 6.07
CA TYR A 61 21.16 7.95 6.54
C TYR A 61 20.18 8.20 5.39
N PHE A 62 20.41 9.24 4.57
CA PHE A 62 19.50 9.59 3.47
C PHE A 62 19.38 8.47 2.41
N PRO A 63 20.45 7.98 1.79
CA PRO A 63 20.29 6.97 0.74
C PRO A 63 19.83 5.61 1.30
N ILE A 64 20.40 5.14 2.42
CA ILE A 64 20.15 3.76 2.88
C ILE A 64 18.85 3.69 3.68
N VAL A 65 18.72 4.49 4.74
CA VAL A 65 17.58 4.40 5.66
C VAL A 65 16.31 4.92 5.00
N THR A 66 16.39 6.05 4.28
CA THR A 66 15.18 6.69 3.73
C THR A 66 14.76 6.19 2.35
N ASN A 67 15.62 5.48 1.61
CA ASN A 67 15.27 4.92 0.29
C ASN A 67 15.40 3.42 0.23
N VAL A 68 16.60 2.87 0.43
CA VAL A 68 16.84 1.43 0.21
C VAL A 68 15.98 0.59 1.15
N LEU A 69 15.91 0.94 2.44
CA LEU A 69 15.13 0.20 3.42
C LEU A 69 13.61 0.20 3.11
N PRO A 70 12.95 1.35 2.86
CA PRO A 70 11.54 1.35 2.48
C PRO A 70 11.25 0.71 1.12
N ILE A 71 12.15 0.84 0.14
CA ILE A 71 11.99 0.17 -1.16
C ILE A 71 12.09 -1.34 -0.99
N THR A 72 13.08 -1.84 -0.25
CA THR A 72 13.27 -3.28 -0.03
C THR A 72 12.14 -3.88 0.80
N THR A 73 11.66 -3.19 1.84
CA THR A 73 10.51 -3.65 2.65
C THR A 73 9.21 -3.66 1.85
N THR A 74 8.96 -2.66 1.00
CA THR A 74 7.77 -2.64 0.12
C THR A 74 7.84 -3.71 -0.97
N ILE A 75 9.00 -3.96 -1.57
CA ILE A 75 9.19 -5.03 -2.55
C ILE A 75 8.99 -6.40 -1.90
N THR A 76 9.64 -6.66 -0.76
CA THR A 76 9.55 -7.95 -0.07
C THR A 76 8.13 -8.24 0.42
N SER A 77 7.46 -7.26 1.04
CA SER A 77 6.05 -7.39 1.47
C SER A 77 5.11 -7.62 0.29
N SER A 78 5.28 -6.88 -0.82
CA SER A 78 4.50 -7.07 -2.05
C SER A 78 4.70 -8.46 -2.65
N LEU A 79 5.94 -8.97 -2.65
CA LEU A 79 6.29 -10.28 -3.20
C LEU A 79 5.76 -11.42 -2.33
N LEU A 80 5.81 -11.27 -1.00
CA LEU A 80 5.19 -12.21 -0.05
C LEU A 80 3.66 -12.23 -0.21
N ALA A 81 3.02 -11.06 -0.32
CA ALA A 81 1.59 -10.97 -0.57
C ALA A 81 1.21 -11.65 -1.90
N TYR A 82 1.99 -11.45 -2.96
CA TYR A 82 1.79 -12.11 -4.25
C TYR A 82 1.91 -13.64 -4.14
N ARG A 83 2.94 -14.15 -3.46
CA ARG A 83 3.11 -15.59 -3.21
C ARG A 83 1.94 -16.18 -2.42
N ASN A 84 1.47 -15.48 -1.39
CA ASN A 84 0.33 -15.90 -0.57
C ASN A 84 -0.96 -15.99 -1.41
N VAL A 85 -1.24 -14.98 -2.24
CA VAL A 85 -2.39 -15.00 -3.15
C VAL A 85 -2.29 -16.18 -4.12
N ARG A 86 -1.11 -16.42 -4.72
CA ARG A 86 -0.90 -17.54 -5.65
C ARG A 86 -1.13 -18.89 -4.99
N ARG A 87 -0.71 -19.08 -3.73
CA ARG A 87 -0.94 -20.33 -2.98
C ARG A 87 -2.42 -20.55 -2.68
N ILE A 88 -3.17 -19.50 -2.30
CA ILE A 88 -4.60 -19.59 -1.99
C ILE A 88 -5.45 -19.89 -3.24
N VAL A 89 -4.99 -19.47 -4.44
CA VAL A 89 -5.70 -19.72 -5.70
C VAL A 89 -5.88 -21.22 -6.01
N CYS A 90 -4.96 -22.06 -5.54
CA CYS A 90 -5.05 -23.52 -5.70
C CYS A 90 -6.16 -24.16 -4.83
N LEU A 91 -6.68 -23.48 -3.81
CA LEU A 91 -7.64 -24.00 -2.84
C LEU A 91 -9.11 -23.60 -3.12
N GLN A 92 -9.51 -23.46 -4.40
CA GLN A 92 -10.92 -23.26 -4.84
C GLN A 92 -11.74 -22.16 -4.12
N ARG A 93 -11.13 -21.03 -3.73
CA ARG A 93 -11.90 -19.85 -3.28
C ARG A 93 -12.51 -19.05 -4.45
N PRO A 94 -13.70 -18.43 -4.25
CA PRO A 94 -14.52 -17.85 -5.32
C PRO A 94 -13.78 -16.79 -6.16
N VAL A 95 -14.00 -16.85 -7.47
CA VAL A 95 -13.29 -16.11 -8.54
C VAL A 95 -13.31 -14.59 -8.34
N PHE A 96 -14.35 -14.03 -7.73
CA PHE A 96 -14.50 -12.57 -7.56
C PHE A 96 -13.45 -11.93 -6.64
N ARG A 97 -12.95 -12.64 -5.62
CA ARG A 97 -11.95 -12.08 -4.70
C ARG A 97 -10.58 -11.88 -5.36
N ARG A 98 -10.28 -12.68 -6.40
CA ARG A 98 -8.98 -12.70 -7.09
C ARG A 98 -8.68 -11.43 -7.90
N ARG A 99 -9.69 -10.89 -8.58
CA ARG A 99 -9.51 -9.68 -9.41
C ARG A 99 -9.19 -8.45 -8.56
N LEU A 100 -9.75 -8.38 -7.36
CA LEU A 100 -9.54 -7.27 -6.44
C LEU A 100 -8.12 -7.27 -5.87
N ASP A 101 -7.64 -8.41 -5.36
CA ASP A 101 -6.30 -8.49 -4.76
C ASP A 101 -5.20 -8.23 -5.81
N ARG A 102 -5.41 -8.70 -7.06
CA ARG A 102 -4.51 -8.42 -8.19
C ARG A 102 -4.50 -6.93 -8.58
N GLN A 103 -5.64 -6.25 -8.51
CA GLN A 103 -5.72 -4.81 -8.76
C GLN A 103 -5.02 -4.02 -7.66
N MET A 104 -5.21 -4.38 -6.38
CA MET A 104 -4.54 -3.71 -5.27
C MET A 104 -3.02 -3.88 -5.35
N THR A 105 -2.52 -5.09 -5.59
CA THR A 105 -1.07 -5.31 -5.74
C THR A 105 -0.47 -4.60 -6.95
N ALA A 106 -1.17 -4.56 -8.10
CA ALA A 106 -0.72 -3.80 -9.26
C ALA A 106 -0.66 -2.28 -8.98
N ILE A 107 -1.64 -1.74 -8.24
CA ILE A 107 -1.65 -0.33 -7.82
C ILE A 107 -0.48 -0.05 -6.87
N THR A 108 -0.21 -0.92 -5.90
CA THR A 108 0.90 -0.75 -4.96
C THR A 108 2.26 -0.80 -5.69
N LEU A 109 2.46 -1.74 -6.60
CA LEU A 109 3.69 -1.81 -7.41
C LEU A 109 3.88 -0.56 -8.28
N ALA A 110 2.81 -0.10 -8.94
CA ALA A 110 2.86 1.14 -9.72
C ALA A 110 3.25 2.35 -8.85
N ARG A 111 2.73 2.44 -7.62
CA ARG A 111 3.12 3.49 -6.66
C ARG A 111 4.61 3.44 -6.31
N ILE A 112 5.15 2.24 -6.06
CA ILE A 112 6.58 2.07 -5.75
C ILE A 112 7.44 2.51 -6.94
N VAL A 113 7.12 2.07 -8.15
CA VAL A 113 7.87 2.44 -9.37
C VAL A 113 7.85 3.95 -9.59
N VAL A 114 6.68 4.58 -9.43
CA VAL A 114 6.53 6.03 -9.58
C VAL A 114 7.28 6.80 -8.49
N LEU A 115 7.26 6.29 -7.24
CA LEU A 115 8.01 6.89 -6.14
C LEU A 115 9.52 6.79 -6.37
N ILE A 116 10.01 5.69 -6.92
CA ILE A 116 11.42 5.55 -7.31
C ILE A 116 11.75 6.55 -8.42
N ALA A 117 10.95 6.58 -9.50
CA ALA A 117 11.20 7.42 -10.66
C ALA A 117 11.18 8.92 -10.34
N LEU A 118 10.25 9.38 -9.49
CA LEU A 118 10.11 10.80 -9.14
C LEU A 118 10.88 11.19 -7.87
N GLY A 119 11.06 10.27 -6.94
CA GLY A 119 11.80 10.51 -5.70
C GLY A 119 13.30 10.49 -5.90
N SER A 120 13.82 9.62 -6.77
CA SER A 120 15.26 9.49 -7.02
C SER A 120 15.94 10.80 -7.46
N PRO A 121 15.41 11.56 -8.44
CA PRO A 121 16.01 12.84 -8.84
C PRO A 121 16.11 13.85 -7.70
N TYR A 122 15.07 13.92 -6.86
CA TYR A 122 15.06 14.82 -5.71
C TYR A 122 16.18 14.49 -4.71
N ILE A 123 16.40 13.20 -4.44
CA ILE A 123 17.47 12.76 -3.54
C ILE A 123 18.84 13.10 -4.13
N PHE A 124 19.05 12.85 -5.42
CA PHE A 124 20.32 13.19 -6.07
C PHE A 124 20.60 14.69 -6.02
N ILE A 125 19.59 15.53 -6.28
CA ILE A 125 19.73 17.00 -6.16
C ILE A 125 20.04 17.39 -4.71
N SER A 126 19.35 16.81 -3.73
CA SER A 126 19.60 17.08 -2.32
C SER A 126 21.00 16.64 -1.89
N LEU A 127 21.49 15.48 -2.36
CA LEU A 127 22.86 15.02 -2.11
C LEU A 127 23.88 15.94 -2.76
N TYR A 128 23.62 16.39 -3.99
CA TYR A 128 24.47 17.33 -4.70
C TYR A 128 24.61 18.65 -3.96
N GLN A 129 23.50 19.20 -3.43
CA GLN A 129 23.49 20.42 -2.61
C GLN A 129 24.29 20.29 -1.31
N ILE A 130 24.23 19.13 -0.65
CA ILE A 130 24.91 18.95 0.63
C ILE A 130 26.43 18.79 0.44
N ASN A 131 26.83 18.15 -0.67
CA ASN A 131 28.23 17.87 -1.00
C ASN A 131 28.94 19.03 -1.68
N LEU A 132 28.27 19.76 -2.56
CA LEU A 132 28.83 20.99 -3.08
C LEU A 132 28.76 22.08 -2.03
N ASN A 133 29.92 22.61 -1.68
CA ASN A 133 30.00 23.85 -0.93
C ASN A 133 29.63 25.00 -1.87
N VAL A 134 28.35 25.07 -2.24
CA VAL A 134 27.83 26.09 -3.16
C VAL A 134 28.19 27.43 -2.54
N ASN A 135 29.07 28.15 -3.23
CA ASN A 135 29.48 29.47 -2.79
C ASN A 135 28.22 30.34 -2.73
N THR A 136 27.94 30.91 -1.55
CA THR A 136 26.71 31.66 -1.27
C THR A 136 26.53 32.88 -2.17
N ASN A 137 27.57 33.25 -2.90
CA ASN A 137 27.60 34.41 -3.80
C ASN A 137 26.89 34.14 -5.14
N ASN A 138 26.59 32.88 -5.49
CA ASN A 138 25.94 32.52 -6.75
C ASN A 138 24.41 32.41 -6.61
N TYR A 139 23.73 33.53 -6.41
CA TYR A 139 22.27 33.59 -6.22
C TYR A 139 21.46 32.93 -7.34
N MET A 140 21.93 33.01 -8.59
CA MET A 140 21.25 32.42 -9.74
C MET A 140 21.16 30.89 -9.65
N GLN A 141 22.22 30.23 -9.19
CA GLN A 141 22.23 28.77 -9.02
C GLN A 141 21.26 28.36 -7.90
N LEU A 142 21.27 29.09 -6.78
CA LEU A 142 20.35 28.83 -5.67
C LEU A 142 18.88 28.93 -6.10
N ALA A 143 18.53 29.98 -6.86
CA ALA A 143 17.17 30.17 -7.37
C ALA A 143 16.74 29.04 -8.32
N LEU A 144 17.63 28.61 -9.22
CA LEU A 144 17.36 27.46 -10.10
C LEU A 144 17.11 26.17 -9.32
N PHE A 145 17.90 25.93 -8.27
CA PHE A 145 17.72 24.75 -7.43
C PHE A 145 16.40 24.76 -6.66
N GLU A 146 16.01 25.91 -6.08
CA GLU A 146 14.71 26.03 -5.41
C GLU A 146 13.56 25.79 -6.38
N LEU A 147 13.65 26.34 -7.61
CA LEU A 147 12.65 26.13 -8.65
C LEU A 147 12.51 24.65 -9.03
N ILE A 148 13.63 23.96 -9.28
CA ILE A 148 13.63 22.53 -9.63
C ILE A 148 13.05 21.69 -8.48
N SER A 149 13.43 22.01 -7.24
CA SER A 149 12.93 21.33 -6.04
C SER A 149 11.41 21.52 -5.88
N ALA A 150 10.92 22.75 -6.08
CA ALA A 150 9.50 23.07 -6.02
C ALA A 150 8.71 22.33 -7.11
N ILE A 151 9.18 22.37 -8.37
CA ILE A 151 8.54 21.66 -9.49
C ILE A 151 8.47 20.16 -9.20
N SER A 152 9.59 19.56 -8.79
CA SER A 152 9.66 18.13 -8.47
C SER A 152 8.66 17.75 -7.37
N PHE A 153 8.52 18.60 -6.35
CA PHE A 153 7.57 18.42 -5.27
C PHE A 153 6.11 18.54 -5.73
N TYR A 154 5.77 19.54 -6.54
CA TYR A 154 4.41 19.67 -7.10
C TYR A 154 4.04 18.47 -7.97
N VAL A 155 4.95 18.02 -8.82
CA VAL A 155 4.75 16.80 -9.64
C VAL A 155 4.50 15.60 -8.73
N PHE A 156 5.30 15.42 -7.68
CA PHE A 156 5.12 14.35 -6.70
C PHE A 156 3.75 14.43 -6.00
N LEU A 157 3.30 15.62 -5.59
CA LEU A 157 2.00 15.81 -4.96
C LEU A 157 0.84 15.52 -5.91
N ILE A 158 0.90 16.01 -7.16
CA ILE A 158 -0.13 15.76 -8.17
C ILE A 158 -0.27 14.27 -8.40
N VAL A 159 0.85 13.57 -8.60
CA VAL A 159 0.89 12.13 -8.82
C VAL A 159 0.34 11.38 -7.60
N SER A 160 0.82 11.72 -6.40
CA SER A 160 0.35 11.12 -5.14
C SER A 160 -1.16 11.34 -4.92
N SER A 161 -1.67 12.52 -5.25
CA SER A 161 -3.09 12.86 -5.10
C SER A 161 -3.98 12.06 -6.05
N ARG A 162 -3.54 11.85 -7.31
CA ARG A 162 -4.24 11.03 -8.30
C ARG A 162 -4.34 9.58 -7.82
N PHE A 163 -3.26 9.04 -7.27
CA PHE A 163 -3.27 7.69 -6.69
C PHE A 163 -4.21 7.57 -5.49
N ARG A 164 -4.28 8.58 -4.62
CA ARG A 164 -5.20 8.57 -3.46
C ARG A 164 -6.66 8.55 -3.91
N ARG A 165 -7.01 9.23 -5.01
CA ARG A 165 -8.37 9.18 -5.58
C ARG A 165 -8.73 7.81 -6.13
N GLN A 166 -7.80 7.14 -6.82
CA GLN A 166 -8.02 5.78 -7.35
C GLN A 166 -8.28 4.76 -6.24
N GLU A 167 -7.58 4.88 -5.11
CA GLU A 167 -7.79 3.99 -3.98
C GLU A 167 -9.17 4.18 -3.34
N LYS A 168 -9.61 5.43 -3.16
CA LYS A 168 -10.95 5.73 -2.65
C LYS A 168 -12.05 5.18 -3.55
N THR A 169 -11.94 5.33 -4.87
CA THR A 169 -12.97 4.83 -5.80
C THR A 169 -13.04 3.30 -5.80
N VAL A 170 -11.90 2.61 -5.65
CA VAL A 170 -11.85 1.14 -5.53
C VAL A 170 -12.44 0.67 -4.20
N LEU A 171 -12.09 1.31 -3.07
CA LEU A 171 -12.63 0.99 -1.75
C LEU A 171 -14.15 1.24 -1.65
N VAL A 172 -14.63 2.38 -2.14
CA VAL A 172 -16.07 2.70 -2.13
C VAL A 172 -16.85 1.69 -2.97
N LYS A 173 -16.34 1.33 -4.16
CA LYS A 173 -16.94 0.26 -4.99
C LYS A 173 -16.96 -1.09 -4.26
N LYS A 174 -15.94 -1.41 -3.46
CA LYS A 174 -15.86 -2.65 -2.66
C LYS A 174 -16.95 -2.67 -1.59
N VAL A 175 -17.05 -1.61 -0.79
CA VAL A 175 -18.04 -1.48 0.29
C VAL A 175 -19.46 -1.55 -0.27
N TRP A 176 -19.74 -0.82 -1.35
CA TRP A 176 -21.06 -0.80 -1.97
C TRP A 176 -21.52 -2.17 -2.49
N ARG A 177 -20.61 -2.96 -3.08
CA ARG A 177 -20.95 -4.34 -3.52
C ARG A 177 -21.19 -5.29 -2.34
N SER A 178 -20.42 -5.17 -1.26
CA SER A 178 -20.65 -5.98 -0.05
C SER A 178 -22.02 -5.71 0.55
N ILE A 179 -22.44 -4.45 0.61
CA ILE A 179 -23.78 -4.07 1.10
C ILE A 179 -24.87 -4.67 0.20
N LYS A 180 -24.72 -4.58 -1.13
CA LYS A 180 -25.69 -5.14 -2.09
C LYS A 180 -25.83 -6.67 -1.97
N LEU A 181 -24.72 -7.38 -1.74
CA LEU A 181 -24.74 -8.83 -1.51
C LEU A 181 -25.41 -9.23 -0.19
N CYS A 182 -25.21 -8.45 0.88
CA CYS A 182 -25.92 -8.68 2.15
C CYS A 182 -27.43 -8.45 2.00
N SER A 183 -27.84 -7.41 1.25
CA SER A 183 -29.25 -7.07 1.07
C SER A 183 -30.05 -8.15 0.30
N CYS A 184 -29.45 -8.85 -0.67
CA CYS A 184 -30.13 -9.96 -1.37
C CYS A 184 -30.35 -11.20 -0.50
N LYS A 185 -29.48 -11.46 0.49
CA LYS A 185 -29.55 -12.67 1.32
C LYS A 185 -30.71 -12.60 2.33
N THR A 186 -31.05 -11.40 2.82
CA THR A 186 -32.19 -11.19 3.71
C THR A 186 -33.54 -11.39 3.02
N SER A 187 -33.61 -11.11 1.71
CA SER A 187 -34.86 -11.22 0.95
C SER A 187 -35.25 -12.68 0.64
N THR A 188 -34.28 -13.60 0.57
CA THR A 188 -34.54 -15.02 0.29
C THR A 188 -34.87 -15.83 1.54
N THR A 189 -34.34 -15.46 2.71
CA THR A 189 -34.68 -16.12 3.97
C THR A 189 -36.15 -15.85 4.38
N ASN A 190 -36.70 -14.68 4.04
CA ASN A 190 -38.09 -14.37 4.39
C ASN A 190 -39.13 -15.15 3.55
N ARG A 191 -38.75 -15.69 2.37
CA ARG A 191 -39.66 -16.52 1.55
C ARG A 191 -39.77 -17.98 1.97
N ARG A 192 -38.85 -18.50 2.80
CA ARG A 192 -38.93 -19.89 3.30
C ARG A 192 -39.84 -20.05 4.52
N ASN A 193 -40.16 -18.97 5.22
CA ASN A 193 -41.02 -19.03 6.39
C ASN A 193 -42.52 -18.84 6.09
N GLN A 194 -42.91 -18.76 4.80
CA GLN A 194 -44.31 -18.64 4.37
C GLN A 194 -44.85 -19.86 3.60
N ILE A 195 -44.05 -20.93 3.46
CA ILE A 195 -44.58 -22.21 2.99
C ILE A 195 -45.07 -22.96 4.22
N SER A 196 -46.39 -22.88 4.40
CA SER A 196 -47.19 -23.60 5.38
C SER A 196 -46.84 -25.09 5.46
N PRO A 197 -46.94 -25.73 6.65
CA PRO A 197 -46.96 -27.17 6.76
C PRO A 197 -48.28 -27.70 6.17
N GLU A 198 -48.27 -28.06 4.90
CA GLU A 198 -49.32 -28.92 4.33
C GLU A 198 -48.97 -30.37 4.69
N VAL A 199 -49.76 -30.91 5.60
CA VAL A 199 -49.77 -32.29 6.06
C VAL A 199 -50.05 -33.21 4.86
N LEU A 200 -49.12 -34.12 4.53
CA LEU A 200 -49.41 -35.31 3.71
C LEU A 200 -48.56 -36.50 4.21
N PRO A 201 -49.08 -37.73 4.06
CA PRO A 201 -48.83 -38.90 4.92
C PRO A 201 -47.54 -39.67 4.58
N PRO A 202 -47.14 -40.64 5.42
CA PRO A 202 -45.98 -41.48 5.17
C PRO A 202 -46.25 -42.46 4.01
N SER A 203 -45.40 -42.43 2.98
CA SER A 203 -45.21 -43.54 2.04
C SER A 203 -43.75 -43.52 1.60
N SER A 204 -42.99 -44.46 2.15
CA SER A 204 -42.58 -45.73 1.53
C SER A 204 -41.18 -45.63 0.94
N SER A 205 -40.29 -46.39 1.58
CA SER A 205 -38.92 -46.72 1.19
C SER A 205 -38.76 -46.98 -0.31
N GLY A 206 -37.87 -46.23 -0.95
CA GLY A 206 -37.27 -46.57 -2.23
C GLY A 206 -35.76 -46.45 -2.11
N ASN A 207 -35.08 -47.59 -2.02
CA ASN A 207 -33.64 -47.71 -2.15
C ASN A 207 -33.23 -47.30 -3.57
N GLU A 208 -32.56 -46.17 -3.73
CA GLU A 208 -31.89 -45.83 -4.98
C GLU A 208 -30.39 -46.16 -4.87
N ILE A 209 -30.06 -47.30 -5.48
CA ILE A 209 -28.71 -47.83 -5.69
C ILE A 209 -28.07 -47.00 -6.81
N CYS A 210 -27.17 -46.07 -6.48
CA CYS A 210 -26.29 -45.46 -7.47
C CYS A 210 -25.12 -46.40 -7.76
N ASN A 211 -25.32 -47.24 -8.77
CA ASN A 211 -24.33 -48.08 -9.41
C ASN A 211 -23.45 -47.18 -10.32
N ASN A 212 -22.22 -46.90 -9.91
CA ASN A 212 -21.24 -46.19 -10.74
C ASN A 212 -20.32 -47.19 -11.44
N ASN A 213 -20.67 -47.53 -12.68
CA ASN A 213 -19.76 -48.10 -13.67
C ASN A 213 -19.61 -47.09 -14.81
N HIS A 214 -18.41 -46.56 -15.02
CA HIS A 214 -17.85 -46.12 -16.31
C HIS A 214 -16.34 -45.89 -16.08
N VAL A 215 -15.51 -46.86 -16.47
CA VAL A 215 -14.67 -46.91 -17.69
C VAL A 215 -13.62 -45.82 -17.72
#